data_AF-A0A7J5ZF49-F1
#
_entry.id   AF-A0A7J5ZF49-F1
#
_cell.length_a   1.000
_cell.length_b   1.000
_cell.length_c   1.000
_cell.angle_alpha   90.00
_cell.angle_beta   90.00
_cell.angle_gamma   90.00
#
_symmetry.space_group_name_H-M   'P 1'
#
loop_
_entity.id
_entity.type
_entity.pdbx_description
1 polymer ?
#
loop_
_entity_poly.entity_id
_entity_poly.type
_entity_poly.pdbx_seq_one_letter_code
_entity_poly.pdbx_strand_id
1 'polypeptide(L)'
;MNCPGSDPPRPRMAKSVMVAYVLWAMGGPLGLHHVYLGRDSHALLWLLTLGGFGFGWVREFIRIPAYVGEANQDAEKDRKTRPTMVLPPVSPVRFVGQVFVGIYFGTVALIGLNSLSFFYLIVLPLCVGAGVHLVSCIGQQTSDFRKTLTTCLITSPIFYGSSLSPLPISLAASITAASHRRHRPPPPPGSTQKLGPRIYRLGLAWLAFSAPLGYCIFHNTTATLYYLSDCVAALLDMFWFLPWLRNVLSLEIEASLEDITRSYRELAKTWHPDHNPSKDAEAMFVKINEAYEILLRRHKPQRFK
;
A
#
# COMPACT_ATOMS: atom_id res chain seq x y z
N MET A 1 22.30 -46.20 -24.59
CA MET A 1 22.98 -45.07 -23.90
C MET A 1 22.23 -44.78 -22.60
N ASN A 2 22.83 -45.07 -21.44
CA ASN A 2 22.33 -44.60 -20.14
C ASN A 2 22.93 -43.21 -19.89
N CYS A 3 22.09 -42.18 -19.75
CA CYS A 3 22.54 -40.85 -19.34
C CYS A 3 23.06 -40.91 -17.89
N PRO A 4 24.29 -40.44 -17.60
CA PRO A 4 24.80 -40.40 -16.25
C PRO A 4 24.26 -39.17 -15.51
N GLY A 5 23.81 -39.38 -14.26
CA GLY A 5 23.82 -38.35 -13.22
C GLY A 5 22.73 -37.29 -13.28
N SER A 6 21.49 -37.63 -12.92
CA SER A 6 20.69 -36.69 -12.13
C SER A 6 20.89 -37.05 -10.67
N ASP A 7 21.80 -36.35 -10.00
CA ASP A 7 21.94 -36.42 -8.55
C ASP A 7 20.56 -36.25 -7.91
N PRO A 8 20.20 -37.08 -6.91
CA PRO A 8 18.96 -36.88 -6.19
C PRO A 8 18.98 -35.45 -5.60
N PRO A 9 17.86 -34.71 -5.72
CA PRO A 9 17.81 -33.33 -5.23
C PRO A 9 18.19 -33.30 -3.76
N ARG A 10 19.18 -32.47 -3.40
CA ARG A 10 19.66 -32.36 -2.03
C ARG A 10 18.48 -32.06 -1.09
N PRO A 11 18.38 -32.74 0.06
CA PRO A 11 17.32 -32.49 1.02
C PRO A 11 17.35 -31.02 1.45
N ARG A 12 16.18 -30.35 1.43
CA ARG A 12 16.09 -28.96 1.92
C ARG A 12 16.38 -28.97 3.42
N MET A 13 17.41 -28.22 3.84
CA MET A 13 17.70 -28.06 5.27
C MET A 13 16.52 -27.42 5.99
N ALA A 14 16.22 -27.95 7.18
CA ALA A 14 15.18 -27.42 8.05
C ALA A 14 15.49 -25.95 8.42
N LYS A 15 14.43 -25.14 8.48
CA LYS A 15 14.48 -23.74 8.89
C LYS A 15 14.56 -23.64 10.40
N SER A 16 15.38 -22.71 10.89
CA SER A 16 15.60 -22.43 12.31
C SER A 16 14.77 -21.24 12.77
N VAL A 17 14.14 -21.40 13.93
CA VAL A 17 13.38 -20.34 14.61
C VAL A 17 14.29 -19.19 15.02
N MET A 18 15.50 -19.49 15.53
CA MET A 18 16.45 -18.47 15.96
C MET A 18 16.91 -17.59 14.79
N VAL A 19 17.20 -18.19 13.63
CA VAL A 19 17.56 -17.45 12.42
C VAL A 19 16.41 -16.55 11.98
N ALA A 20 15.16 -17.03 12.05
CA ALA A 20 13.99 -16.23 11.72
C ALA A 20 13.83 -15.01 12.66
N TYR A 21 14.10 -15.15 13.96
CA TYR A 21 14.07 -14.01 14.90
C TYR A 21 15.19 -13.00 14.66
N VAL A 22 16.41 -13.46 14.37
CA VAL A 22 17.54 -12.55 14.05
C VAL A 22 17.21 -11.73 12.81
N LEU A 23 16.66 -12.37 11.76
CA LEU A 23 16.24 -11.68 10.55
C LEU A 23 15.06 -10.73 10.79
N TRP A 24 14.14 -11.09 11.68
CA TRP A 24 13.03 -10.23 12.10
C TRP A 24 13.52 -9.01 12.91
N ALA A 25 14.57 -9.15 13.73
CA ALA A 25 15.14 -8.04 14.48
C ALA A 25 15.92 -7.08 13.56
N MET A 26 16.73 -7.61 12.64
CA MET A 26 17.58 -6.79 11.75
C MET A 26 16.81 -6.15 10.59
N GLY A 27 15.77 -6.81 10.06
CA GLY A 27 15.02 -6.32 8.91
C GLY A 27 13.57 -6.77 8.92
N GLY A 28 12.96 -6.78 10.10
CA GLY A 28 11.55 -7.06 10.32
C GLY A 28 10.64 -6.23 9.42
N PRO A 29 10.74 -4.89 9.42
CA PRO A 29 9.93 -4.04 8.54
C PRO A 29 10.09 -4.34 7.04
N LEU A 30 11.27 -4.80 6.63
CA LEU A 30 11.58 -5.19 5.24
C LEU A 30 11.10 -6.62 4.90
N GLY A 31 10.70 -7.42 5.90
CA GLY A 31 10.20 -8.77 5.71
C GLY A 31 11.28 -9.83 5.42
N LEU A 32 12.53 -9.62 5.86
CA LEU A 32 13.66 -10.53 5.59
C LEU A 32 13.40 -11.98 6.07
N HIS A 33 12.79 -12.13 7.24
CA HIS A 33 12.43 -13.45 7.79
C HIS A 33 11.39 -14.16 6.92
N HIS A 34 10.49 -13.47 6.22
CA HIS A 34 9.57 -14.10 5.25
C HIS A 34 10.29 -14.59 4.00
N VAL A 35 11.31 -13.86 3.54
CA VAL A 35 12.16 -14.32 2.43
C VAL A 35 12.88 -15.61 2.83
N TYR A 36 13.42 -15.68 4.05
CA TYR A 36 14.04 -16.90 4.60
C TYR A 36 13.08 -18.08 4.68
N LEU A 37 11.84 -17.83 5.10
CA LEU A 37 10.78 -18.83 5.28
C LEU A 37 10.07 -19.25 3.98
N GLY A 38 10.40 -18.65 2.83
CA GLY A 38 9.75 -19.03 1.55
C GLY A 38 8.45 -18.29 1.24
N ARG A 39 8.09 -17.28 2.04
CA ARG A 39 6.78 -16.60 2.00
C ARG A 39 6.84 -15.31 1.18
N ASP A 40 7.08 -15.42 -0.12
CA ASP A 40 7.33 -14.27 -1.01
C ASP A 40 6.23 -13.20 -0.99
N SER A 41 4.94 -13.58 -1.05
CA SER A 41 3.82 -12.62 -0.99
C SER A 41 3.80 -11.83 0.32
N HIS A 42 4.19 -12.49 1.42
CA HIS A 42 4.22 -11.88 2.75
C HIS A 42 5.41 -10.92 2.86
N ALA A 43 6.58 -11.33 2.36
CA ALA A 43 7.75 -10.46 2.26
C ALA A 43 7.45 -9.21 1.43
N LEU A 44 6.81 -9.37 0.26
CA LEU A 44 6.44 -8.25 -0.60
C LEU A 44 5.45 -7.32 0.10
N LEU A 45 4.41 -7.86 0.76
CA LEU A 45 3.49 -7.02 1.52
C LEU A 45 4.22 -6.20 2.59
N TRP A 46 5.14 -6.82 3.33
CA TRP A 46 5.93 -6.13 4.35
C TRP A 46 6.78 -5.01 3.75
N LEU A 47 7.47 -5.29 2.66
CA LEU A 47 8.30 -4.32 1.97
C LEU A 47 7.48 -3.13 1.44
N LEU A 48 6.25 -3.36 0.96
CA LEU A 48 5.37 -2.32 0.41
C LEU A 48 4.58 -1.54 1.47
N THR A 49 4.44 -2.07 2.68
CA THR A 49 3.66 -1.47 3.78
C THR A 49 4.51 -1.11 5.00
N LEU A 50 5.84 -1.21 4.87
CA LEU A 50 6.80 -0.99 5.95
C LEU A 50 6.45 -1.79 7.21
N GLY A 51 6.27 -3.09 7.06
CA GLY A 51 5.97 -4.00 8.17
C GLY A 51 4.49 -4.13 8.53
N GLY A 52 3.58 -3.98 7.56
CA GLY A 52 2.14 -4.07 7.78
C GLY A 52 1.60 -2.84 8.50
N PHE A 53 2.01 -1.64 8.05
CA PHE A 53 1.68 -0.35 8.66
C PHE A 53 2.18 -0.22 10.10
N GLY A 54 3.35 -0.79 10.41
CA GLY A 54 3.97 -0.78 11.75
C GLY A 54 3.38 -1.77 12.76
N PHE A 55 2.07 -1.96 12.77
CA PHE A 55 1.40 -2.88 13.72
C PHE A 55 1.66 -4.36 13.44
N GLY A 56 1.99 -4.71 12.19
CA GLY A 56 2.29 -6.09 11.79
C GLY A 56 3.46 -6.69 12.55
N TRP A 57 4.47 -5.88 12.91
CA TRP A 57 5.72 -6.33 13.52
C TRP A 57 5.55 -7.06 14.86
N VAL A 58 4.66 -6.57 15.73
CA VAL A 58 4.38 -7.20 17.04
C VAL A 58 3.64 -8.53 16.86
N ARG A 59 2.67 -8.57 15.95
CA ARG A 59 1.92 -9.79 15.64
C ARG A 59 2.85 -10.90 15.12
N GLU A 60 3.88 -10.52 14.39
CA GLU A 60 4.83 -11.45 13.78
C GLU A 60 5.69 -12.14 14.81
N PHE A 61 6.14 -11.42 15.84
CA PHE A 61 6.94 -11.99 16.91
C PHE A 61 6.29 -13.26 17.48
N ILE A 62 4.99 -13.21 17.73
CA ILE A 62 4.21 -14.34 18.27
C ILE A 62 4.05 -15.47 17.25
N ARG A 63 4.00 -15.17 15.94
CA ARG A 63 3.72 -16.15 14.89
C ARG A 63 4.95 -16.77 14.22
N ILE A 64 6.15 -16.24 14.42
CA ILE A 64 7.40 -16.80 13.83
C ILE A 64 7.55 -18.31 14.08
N PRO A 65 7.32 -18.86 15.29
CA PRO A 65 7.45 -20.30 15.53
C PRO A 65 6.49 -21.12 14.66
N ALA A 66 5.25 -20.67 14.51
CA ALA A 66 4.27 -21.32 13.64
C ALA A 66 4.69 -21.26 12.16
N TYR A 67 5.25 -20.13 11.72
CA TYR A 67 5.72 -19.98 10.34
C TYR A 67 6.91 -20.88 10.00
N VAL A 68 7.81 -21.10 10.95
CA VAL A 68 8.94 -22.03 10.81
C VAL A 68 8.43 -23.46 10.75
N GLY A 69 7.45 -23.82 11.60
CA GLY A 69 6.77 -25.10 11.57
C GLY A 69 6.11 -25.38 10.22
N GLU A 70 5.35 -24.42 9.69
CA GLU A 70 4.73 -24.50 8.36
C GLU A 70 5.78 -24.71 7.26
N ALA A 71 6.85 -23.92 7.25
CA ALA A 71 7.90 -24.00 6.23
C ALA A 71 8.65 -25.36 6.24
N ASN A 72 8.80 -25.97 7.41
CA ASN A 72 9.42 -27.27 7.57
C ASN A 72 8.45 -28.42 7.19
N GLN A 73 7.16 -28.30 7.55
CA GLN A 73 6.14 -29.27 7.16
C GLN A 73 5.90 -29.30 5.66
N ASP A 74 5.96 -28.17 4.97
CA ASP A 74 5.84 -28.11 3.51
C ASP A 74 7.01 -28.83 2.82
N ALA A 75 8.22 -28.67 3.36
CA ALA A 75 9.40 -29.40 2.88
C ALA A 75 9.24 -30.92 3.06
N GLU A 76 8.49 -31.36 4.06
CA GLU A 76 8.20 -32.76 4.32
C GLU A 76 6.97 -33.29 3.55
N LYS A 77 5.96 -32.45 3.29
CA LYS A 77 4.79 -32.77 2.46
C LYS A 77 5.11 -32.89 0.97
N ASP A 78 6.09 -32.14 0.47
CA ASP A 78 6.69 -32.33 -0.86
C ASP A 78 7.14 -33.80 -1.09
N ARG A 79 7.29 -34.60 -0.01
CA ARG A 79 7.71 -36.01 -0.03
C ARG A 79 6.58 -37.04 -0.09
N LYS A 80 5.30 -36.71 0.21
CA LYS A 80 4.28 -37.73 0.60
C LYS A 80 2.91 -37.77 -0.12
N THR A 81 2.68 -37.05 -1.22
CA THR A 81 1.51 -37.25 -2.13
C THR A 81 0.14 -36.62 -1.73
N ARG A 82 -0.57 -36.18 -2.78
CA ARG A 82 -1.98 -35.72 -3.01
C ARG A 82 -2.69 -34.82 -1.98
N PRO A 83 -3.01 -33.55 -2.34
CA PRO A 83 -3.85 -32.69 -1.51
C PRO A 83 -5.32 -33.06 -1.64
N THR A 84 -5.96 -33.41 -0.53
CA THR A 84 -7.41 -33.46 -0.40
C THR A 84 -7.96 -32.04 -0.55
N MET A 85 -8.89 -31.81 -1.48
CA MET A 85 -9.44 -30.50 -1.80
C MET A 85 -10.44 -30.04 -0.73
N VAL A 86 -9.93 -29.63 0.43
CA VAL A 86 -10.73 -28.96 1.47
C VAL A 86 -10.61 -27.45 1.24
N LEU A 87 -11.74 -26.73 1.23
CA LEU A 87 -11.72 -25.26 1.15
C LEU A 87 -11.04 -24.70 2.42
N PRO A 88 -10.13 -23.72 2.31
CA PRO A 88 -9.54 -23.13 3.49
C PRO A 88 -10.59 -22.37 4.34
N PRO A 89 -10.39 -22.26 5.67
CA PRO A 89 -11.30 -21.52 6.54
C PRO A 89 -11.27 -20.01 6.23
N VAL A 90 -12.40 -19.33 6.44
CA VAL A 90 -12.46 -17.86 6.39
C VAL A 90 -11.68 -17.28 7.56
N SER A 91 -10.85 -16.27 7.28
CA SER A 91 -10.13 -15.53 8.31
C SER A 91 -10.55 -14.08 8.24
N PRO A 92 -11.28 -13.56 9.25
CA PRO A 92 -11.68 -12.16 9.30
C PRO A 92 -10.48 -11.21 9.18
N VAL A 93 -9.36 -11.55 9.83
CA VAL A 93 -8.11 -10.76 9.77
C VAL A 93 -7.59 -10.63 8.34
N ARG A 94 -7.72 -11.69 7.52
CA ARG A 94 -7.30 -11.64 6.11
C ARG A 94 -8.25 -10.84 5.27
N PHE A 95 -9.56 -10.98 5.48
CA PHE A 95 -10.57 -10.18 4.78
C PHE A 95 -10.37 -8.68 5.06
N VAL A 96 -10.24 -8.32 6.33
CA VAL A 96 -9.96 -6.94 6.75
C VAL A 96 -8.65 -6.44 6.15
N GLY A 97 -7.59 -7.25 6.19
CA GLY A 97 -6.32 -6.94 5.54
C GLY A 97 -6.43 -6.73 4.03
N GLN A 98 -7.26 -7.52 3.32
CA GLN A 98 -7.50 -7.37 1.89
C GLN A 98 -8.13 -6.01 1.57
N VAL A 99 -9.13 -5.60 2.36
CA VAL A 99 -9.79 -4.31 2.20
C VAL A 99 -8.81 -3.17 2.42
N PHE A 100 -8.08 -3.17 3.55
CA PHE A 100 -7.13 -2.09 3.85
C PHE A 100 -5.98 -1.99 2.84
N VAL A 101 -5.39 -3.11 2.44
CA VAL A 101 -4.29 -3.11 1.48
C VAL A 101 -4.77 -2.75 0.07
N GLY A 102 -5.99 -3.14 -0.31
CA GLY A 102 -6.59 -2.71 -1.58
C GLY A 102 -6.83 -1.20 -1.62
N ILE A 103 -7.39 -0.63 -0.55
CA ILE A 103 -7.54 0.83 -0.40
C ILE A 103 -6.18 1.53 -0.48
N TYR A 104 -5.17 1.02 0.24
CA TYR A 104 -3.81 1.55 0.22
C TYR A 104 -3.23 1.58 -1.20
N PHE A 105 -3.33 0.47 -1.95
CA PHE A 105 -2.83 0.41 -3.33
C PHE A 105 -3.58 1.36 -4.26
N GLY A 106 -4.91 1.49 -4.10
CA GLY A 106 -5.69 2.44 -4.90
C GLY A 106 -5.33 3.89 -4.57
N THR A 107 -5.07 4.20 -3.30
CA THR A 107 -4.65 5.52 -2.84
C THR A 107 -3.27 5.89 -3.39
N VAL A 108 -2.32 4.95 -3.32
CA VAL A 108 -1.00 5.09 -3.94
C VAL A 108 -1.12 5.32 -5.45
N ALA A 109 -2.03 4.63 -6.13
CA ALA A 109 -2.28 4.84 -7.55
C ALA A 109 -2.88 6.22 -7.85
N LEU A 110 -3.79 6.73 -7.00
CA LEU A 110 -4.33 8.10 -7.12
C LEU A 110 -3.22 9.15 -7.01
N ILE A 111 -2.26 8.95 -6.11
CA ILE A 111 -1.11 9.84 -5.94
C ILE A 111 -0.15 9.75 -7.14
N GLY A 112 0.17 8.52 -7.54
CA GLY A 112 1.29 8.23 -8.44
C GLY A 112 0.94 8.13 -9.93
N LEU A 113 -0.33 7.87 -10.28
CA LEU A 113 -0.72 7.40 -11.60
C LEU A 113 -1.99 8.08 -12.15
N ASN A 114 -2.60 9.02 -11.42
CA ASN A 114 -3.86 9.67 -11.83
C ASN A 114 -3.74 10.49 -13.14
N SER A 115 -2.53 10.82 -13.60
CA SER A 115 -2.31 11.47 -14.90
C SER A 115 -2.47 10.55 -16.11
N LEU A 116 -2.56 9.23 -15.90
CA LEU A 116 -2.70 8.26 -16.99
C LEU A 116 -4.11 8.28 -17.58
N SER A 117 -4.20 8.12 -18.91
CA SER A 117 -5.48 7.93 -19.59
C SER A 117 -6.22 6.71 -19.05
N PHE A 118 -7.55 6.81 -18.94
CA PHE A 118 -8.42 5.76 -18.41
C PHE A 118 -8.06 5.29 -16.99
N PHE A 119 -7.41 6.15 -16.19
CA PHE A 119 -6.96 5.82 -14.84
C PHE A 119 -8.05 5.17 -13.99
N TYR A 120 -9.20 5.83 -13.82
CA TYR A 120 -10.31 5.33 -13.02
C TYR A 120 -11.00 4.08 -13.60
N LEU A 121 -10.82 3.76 -14.87
CA LEU A 121 -11.47 2.61 -15.51
C LEU A 121 -10.56 1.38 -15.57
N ILE A 122 -9.24 1.58 -15.64
CA ILE A 122 -8.27 0.51 -15.86
C ILE A 122 -7.20 0.53 -14.77
N VAL A 123 -6.42 1.60 -14.66
CA VAL A 123 -5.23 1.61 -13.79
C VAL A 123 -5.60 1.43 -12.31
N LEU A 124 -6.55 2.22 -11.83
CA LEU A 124 -7.03 2.16 -10.45
C LEU A 124 -7.53 0.76 -10.04
N PRO A 125 -8.49 0.13 -10.76
CA PRO A 125 -8.98 -1.19 -10.37
C PRO A 125 -7.91 -2.29 -10.50
N LEU A 126 -6.93 -2.15 -11.42
CA LEU A 126 -5.78 -3.04 -11.48
C LEU A 126 -4.90 -2.93 -10.22
N CYS A 127 -4.60 -1.71 -9.77
CA CYS A 127 -3.81 -1.47 -8.56
C CYS A 127 -4.54 -1.99 -7.30
N VAL A 128 -5.82 -1.65 -7.13
CA VAL A 128 -6.64 -2.13 -6.01
C VAL A 128 -6.71 -3.67 -6.01
N GLY A 129 -6.99 -4.27 -7.17
CA GLY A 129 -7.05 -5.72 -7.33
C GLY A 129 -5.73 -6.42 -7.03
N ALA A 130 -4.60 -5.82 -7.42
CA ALA A 130 -3.26 -6.32 -7.09
C ALA A 130 -3.01 -6.33 -5.57
N GLY A 131 -3.40 -5.27 -4.85
CA GLY A 131 -3.31 -5.20 -3.39
C GLY A 131 -4.14 -6.26 -2.69
N VAL A 132 -5.41 -6.41 -3.10
CA VAL A 132 -6.32 -7.45 -2.56
C VAL A 132 -5.78 -8.86 -2.82
N HIS A 133 -5.28 -9.11 -4.04
CA HIS A 133 -4.72 -10.40 -4.41
C HIS A 133 -3.40 -10.71 -3.69
N LEU A 134 -2.57 -9.70 -3.43
CA LEU A 134 -1.33 -9.86 -2.66
C LEU A 134 -1.63 -10.43 -1.26
N VAL A 135 -2.64 -9.87 -0.58
CA VAL A 135 -3.08 -10.36 0.74
C VAL A 135 -3.74 -11.74 0.64
N SER A 136 -4.51 -11.98 -0.42
CA SER A 136 -5.13 -13.29 -0.67
C SER A 136 -4.10 -14.41 -0.86
N CYS A 137 -2.89 -14.07 -1.33
CA CYS A 137 -1.77 -14.97 -1.56
C CYS A 137 -0.81 -15.15 -0.36
N ILE A 138 -1.15 -14.61 0.82
CA ILE A 138 -0.35 -14.81 2.04
C ILE A 138 -0.53 -16.22 2.59
N GLY A 139 0.59 -16.92 2.81
CA GLY A 139 0.61 -18.26 3.38
C GLY A 139 0.25 -19.33 2.34
N GLN A 140 -0.52 -20.34 2.76
CA GLN A 140 -0.89 -21.50 1.93
C GLN A 140 -2.15 -21.29 1.08
N GLN A 141 -2.71 -20.08 1.10
CA GLN A 141 -3.95 -19.77 0.40
C GLN A 141 -3.69 -18.79 -0.74
N THR A 142 -4.52 -18.85 -1.76
CA THR A 142 -4.59 -17.90 -2.87
C THR A 142 -6.05 -17.70 -3.28
N SER A 143 -6.34 -16.71 -4.12
CA SER A 143 -7.67 -16.52 -4.71
C SER A 143 -7.59 -16.57 -6.23
N ASP A 144 -8.73 -16.77 -6.87
CA ASP A 144 -8.83 -16.63 -8.32
C ASP A 144 -8.56 -15.17 -8.74
N PHE A 145 -7.35 -14.93 -9.28
CA PHE A 145 -6.91 -13.60 -9.68
C PHE A 145 -7.82 -12.99 -10.75
N ARG A 146 -8.19 -13.78 -11.77
CA ARG A 146 -9.00 -13.30 -12.90
C ARG A 146 -10.36 -12.81 -12.41
N LYS A 147 -11.03 -13.58 -11.54
CA LYS A 147 -12.33 -13.18 -10.99
C LYS A 147 -12.23 -11.94 -10.11
N THR A 148 -11.20 -11.88 -9.26
CA THR A 148 -10.93 -10.71 -8.41
C THR A 148 -10.76 -9.44 -9.25
N LEU A 149 -9.97 -9.54 -10.33
CA LEU A 149 -9.69 -8.42 -11.24
C LEU A 149 -10.91 -7.99 -12.05
N THR A 150 -11.68 -8.96 -12.57
CA THR A 150 -12.93 -8.67 -13.28
C THR A 150 -13.93 -7.95 -12.38
N THR A 151 -14.05 -8.35 -11.11
CA THR A 151 -14.87 -7.60 -10.14
C THR A 151 -14.38 -6.15 -9.99
N CYS A 152 -13.07 -5.93 -9.85
CA CYS A 152 -12.53 -4.56 -9.73
C CYS A 152 -12.92 -3.71 -10.95
N LEU A 153 -12.73 -4.23 -12.15
CA LEU A 153 -13.04 -3.54 -13.41
C LEU A 153 -14.54 -3.26 -13.59
N ILE A 154 -15.42 -4.14 -13.09
CA ILE A 154 -16.88 -3.93 -13.14
C ILE A 154 -17.31 -2.88 -12.11
N THR A 155 -16.71 -2.87 -10.92
CA THR A 155 -17.07 -1.92 -9.85
C THR A 155 -16.54 -0.51 -10.12
N SER A 156 -15.40 -0.38 -10.80
CA SER A 156 -14.73 0.92 -11.01
C SER A 156 -15.59 2.00 -11.70
N PRO A 157 -16.30 1.71 -12.82
CA PRO A 157 -17.10 2.72 -13.52
C PRO A 157 -18.21 3.33 -12.67
N ILE A 158 -18.73 2.60 -11.69
CA ILE A 158 -19.82 3.06 -10.80
C ILE A 158 -19.37 4.26 -9.96
N PHE A 159 -18.09 4.31 -9.60
CA PHE A 159 -17.49 5.34 -8.74
C PHE A 159 -16.46 6.18 -9.49
N TYR A 160 -16.64 6.35 -10.79
CA TYR A 160 -15.73 7.08 -11.65
C TYR A 160 -15.48 8.52 -11.15
N GLY A 161 -14.22 8.94 -11.10
CA GLY A 161 -13.81 10.31 -10.75
C GLY A 161 -13.88 10.66 -9.25
N SER A 162 -14.32 9.73 -8.39
CA SER A 162 -14.33 9.96 -6.94
C SER A 162 -13.01 9.53 -6.30
N SER A 163 -12.45 10.36 -5.41
CA SER A 163 -11.30 10.00 -4.57
C SER A 163 -11.60 8.83 -3.63
N LEU A 164 -12.88 8.56 -3.33
CA LEU A 164 -13.32 7.44 -2.50
C LEU A 164 -13.49 6.13 -3.29
N SER A 165 -13.26 6.13 -4.60
CA SER A 165 -13.37 4.96 -5.47
C SER A 165 -12.57 3.72 -5.02
N PRO A 166 -11.38 3.80 -4.37
CA PRO A 166 -10.67 2.61 -3.91
C PRO A 166 -11.46 1.75 -2.91
N LEU A 167 -12.29 2.36 -2.06
CA LEU A 167 -13.03 1.67 -1.00
C LEU A 167 -14.05 0.66 -1.54
N PRO A 168 -15.04 1.04 -2.36
CA PRO A 168 -16.02 0.10 -2.89
C PRO A 168 -15.39 -0.96 -3.80
N ILE A 169 -14.39 -0.58 -4.61
CA ILE A 169 -13.64 -1.52 -5.45
C ILE A 169 -12.93 -2.56 -4.58
N SER A 170 -12.25 -2.12 -3.53
CA SER A 170 -11.51 -3.02 -2.63
C SER A 170 -12.44 -3.94 -1.84
N LEU A 171 -13.58 -3.44 -1.37
CA LEU A 171 -14.58 -4.23 -0.68
C LEU A 171 -15.16 -5.33 -1.59
N ALA A 172 -15.60 -4.96 -2.80
CA ALA A 172 -16.13 -5.92 -3.78
C ALA A 172 -15.10 -6.98 -4.15
N ALA A 173 -13.86 -6.56 -4.41
CA ALA A 173 -12.75 -7.46 -4.71
C ALA A 173 -12.43 -8.42 -3.55
N SER A 174 -12.48 -7.94 -2.30
CA SER A 174 -12.23 -8.75 -1.10
C SER A 174 -13.32 -9.80 -0.89
N ILE A 175 -14.59 -9.45 -1.15
CA ILE A 175 -15.72 -10.41 -1.12
C ILE A 175 -15.51 -11.50 -2.18
N THR A 176 -15.17 -11.11 -3.42
CA THR A 176 -14.88 -12.07 -4.49
C THR A 176 -13.69 -12.96 -4.16
N ALA A 177 -12.60 -12.38 -3.63
CA ALA A 177 -11.41 -13.12 -3.24
C ALA A 177 -11.70 -14.12 -2.11
N ALA A 178 -12.51 -13.73 -1.12
CA ALA A 178 -12.95 -14.61 -0.03
C ALA A 178 -13.85 -15.75 -0.54
N SER A 179 -14.70 -15.47 -1.53
CA SER A 179 -15.64 -16.44 -2.13
C SER A 179 -14.95 -17.42 -3.08
N HIS A 180 -13.81 -17.04 -3.65
CA HIS A 180 -13.02 -17.85 -4.59
C HIS A 180 -11.62 -18.18 -4.08
N ARG A 181 -11.51 -18.43 -2.78
CA ARG A 181 -10.28 -18.88 -2.11
C ARG A 181 -9.95 -20.33 -2.45
N ARG A 182 -8.66 -20.61 -2.62
CA ARG A 182 -8.09 -21.92 -2.98
C ARG A 182 -6.78 -22.14 -2.22
N HIS A 183 -6.42 -23.40 -2.02
CA HIS A 183 -5.06 -23.73 -1.56
C HIS A 183 -4.06 -23.48 -2.68
N ARG A 184 -2.85 -23.03 -2.30
CA ARG A 184 -1.76 -22.87 -3.26
C ARG A 184 -1.38 -24.25 -3.81
N PRO A 185 -1.19 -24.39 -5.14
CA PRO A 185 -0.70 -25.65 -5.69
C PRO A 185 0.71 -25.93 -5.15
N PRO A 186 1.03 -27.19 -4.81
CA PRO A 186 2.36 -27.56 -4.39
C PRO A 186 3.37 -27.28 -5.51
N PRO A 187 4.63 -26.92 -5.18
CA PRO A 187 5.68 -26.79 -6.17
C PRO A 187 5.87 -28.11 -6.94
N PRO A 188 6.25 -28.09 -8.22
CA PRO A 188 6.59 -29.31 -8.93
C PRO A 188 7.77 -30.03 -8.24
N PRO A 189 7.75 -31.37 -8.17
CA PRO A 189 8.77 -32.16 -7.50
C PRO A 189 10.15 -31.88 -8.11
N GLY A 190 11.16 -31.64 -7.25
CA GLY A 190 12.52 -31.29 -7.66
C GLY A 190 12.76 -29.80 -7.93
N SER A 191 11.73 -28.94 -7.90
CA SER A 191 11.92 -27.49 -8.04
C SER A 191 12.46 -26.87 -6.75
N THR A 192 13.78 -26.86 -6.60
CA THR A 192 14.42 -26.03 -5.57
C THR A 192 14.49 -24.62 -6.12
N GLN A 193 13.52 -23.76 -5.76
CA GLN A 193 13.57 -22.35 -6.15
C GLN A 193 14.81 -21.71 -5.52
N LYS A 194 15.78 -21.38 -6.37
CA LYS A 194 16.99 -20.64 -5.98
C LYS A 194 16.58 -19.29 -5.39
N LEU A 195 17.35 -18.81 -4.42
CA LEU A 195 17.10 -17.55 -3.75
C LEU A 195 17.16 -16.35 -4.72
N GLY A 196 18.11 -16.37 -5.67
CA GLY A 196 18.31 -15.29 -6.64
C GLY A 196 17.04 -14.91 -7.44
N PRO A 197 16.41 -15.84 -8.17
CA PRO A 197 15.16 -15.55 -8.90
C PRO A 197 14.00 -15.05 -8.01
N ARG A 198 13.95 -15.49 -6.75
CA ARG A 198 12.94 -15.01 -5.79
C ARG A 198 13.19 -13.54 -5.44
N ILE A 199 14.41 -13.19 -5.07
CA ILE A 199 14.81 -11.80 -4.78
C ILE A 199 14.61 -10.92 -6.00
N TYR A 200 14.98 -11.39 -7.20
CA TYR A 200 14.76 -10.65 -8.45
C TYR A 200 13.28 -10.30 -8.68
N ARG A 201 12.37 -11.27 -8.53
CA ARG A 201 10.92 -11.03 -8.66
C ARG A 201 10.39 -10.05 -7.61
N LEU A 202 10.85 -10.18 -6.36
CA LEU A 202 10.49 -9.25 -5.29
C LEU A 202 11.00 -7.83 -5.58
N GLY A 203 12.24 -7.70 -6.03
CA GLY A 203 12.83 -6.42 -6.42
C GLY A 203 12.10 -5.77 -7.59
N LEU A 204 11.73 -6.55 -8.62
CA LEU A 204 10.97 -6.05 -9.75
C LEU A 204 9.56 -5.59 -9.34
N ALA A 205 8.89 -6.36 -8.48
CA ALA A 205 7.58 -5.98 -7.95
C ALA A 205 7.65 -4.72 -7.08
N TRP A 206 8.69 -4.59 -6.26
CA TRP A 206 8.94 -3.39 -5.46
C TRP A 206 9.20 -2.17 -6.34
N LEU A 207 10.07 -2.30 -7.35
CA LEU A 207 10.38 -1.24 -8.29
C LEU A 207 9.13 -0.79 -9.06
N ALA A 208 8.31 -1.73 -9.53
CA ALA A 208 7.06 -1.43 -10.23
C ALA A 208 6.07 -0.64 -9.36
N PHE A 209 6.08 -0.88 -8.04
CA PHE A 209 5.23 -0.14 -7.10
C PHE A 209 5.82 1.23 -6.74
N SER A 210 7.13 1.34 -6.50
CA SER A 210 7.77 2.55 -6.00
C SER A 210 8.14 3.56 -7.09
N ALA A 211 8.41 3.12 -8.32
CA ALA A 211 8.86 4.01 -9.40
C ALA A 211 7.85 5.11 -9.75
N PRO A 212 6.52 4.84 -9.88
CA PRO A 212 5.55 5.89 -10.12
C PRO A 212 5.48 6.93 -8.99
N LEU A 213 5.57 6.47 -7.74
CA LEU A 213 5.61 7.35 -6.57
C LEU A 213 6.86 8.23 -6.58
N GLY A 214 8.02 7.65 -6.84
CA GLY A 214 9.27 8.41 -6.97
C GLY A 214 9.17 9.47 -8.05
N TYR A 215 8.68 9.12 -9.24
CA TYR A 215 8.48 10.07 -10.34
C TYR A 215 7.57 11.23 -9.92
N CYS A 216 6.44 10.94 -9.27
CA CYS A 216 5.51 11.99 -8.81
C CYS A 216 6.12 12.93 -7.77
N ILE A 217 6.88 12.40 -6.80
CA ILE A 217 7.54 13.22 -5.77
C ILE A 217 8.50 14.22 -6.40
N PHE A 218 9.30 13.80 -7.40
CA PHE A 218 10.32 14.64 -8.01
C PHE A 218 9.78 15.59 -9.10
N HIS A 219 8.71 15.24 -9.81
CA HIS A 219 8.21 16.03 -10.95
C HIS A 219 6.90 16.79 -10.69
N ASN A 220 6.11 16.44 -9.66
CA ASN A 220 4.79 17.03 -9.42
C ASN A 220 4.52 17.28 -7.92
N THR A 221 5.48 17.93 -7.25
CA THR A 221 5.53 18.13 -5.80
C THR A 221 4.24 18.76 -5.23
N THR A 222 3.63 19.72 -5.95
CA THR A 222 2.39 20.38 -5.53
C THR A 222 1.18 19.45 -5.54
N ALA A 223 1.01 18.64 -6.59
CA ALA A 223 -0.09 17.67 -6.64
C ALA A 223 0.09 16.56 -5.60
N THR A 224 1.33 16.09 -5.40
CA THR A 224 1.65 15.10 -4.36
C THR A 224 1.30 15.61 -2.97
N LEU A 225 1.54 16.90 -2.66
CA LEU A 225 1.17 17.51 -1.38
C LEU A 225 -0.35 17.58 -1.18
N TYR A 226 -1.13 17.95 -2.20
CA TYR A 226 -2.60 17.98 -2.10
C TYR A 226 -3.18 16.58 -1.89
N TYR A 227 -2.74 15.59 -2.68
CA TYR A 227 -3.22 14.22 -2.50
C TYR A 227 -2.77 13.62 -1.16
N LEU A 228 -1.53 13.87 -0.73
CA LEU A 228 -1.06 13.42 0.57
C LEU A 228 -1.90 14.04 1.70
N SER A 229 -2.20 15.33 1.63
CA SER A 229 -3.10 16.03 2.56
C SER A 229 -4.49 15.39 2.59
N ASP A 230 -5.11 15.15 1.42
CA ASP A 230 -6.45 14.56 1.34
C ASP A 230 -6.47 13.10 1.82
N CYS A 231 -5.39 12.34 1.58
CA CYS A 231 -5.24 10.98 2.07
C CYS A 231 -5.01 10.92 3.57
N VAL A 232 -4.21 11.84 4.11
CA VAL A 232 -4.01 12.02 5.55
C VAL A 232 -5.32 12.43 6.21
N ALA A 233 -6.09 13.36 5.61
CA ALA A 233 -7.41 13.73 6.10
C ALA A 233 -8.38 12.55 6.10
N ALA A 234 -8.45 11.78 5.00
CA ALA A 234 -9.29 10.59 4.91
C ALA A 234 -8.86 9.48 5.88
N LEU A 235 -7.55 9.29 6.12
CA LEU A 235 -7.04 8.36 7.13
C LEU A 235 -7.37 8.82 8.55
N LEU A 236 -7.20 10.11 8.86
CA LEU A 236 -7.59 10.70 10.14
C LEU A 236 -9.10 10.59 10.38
N ASP A 237 -9.92 10.79 9.34
CA ASP A 237 -11.36 10.60 9.39
C ASP A 237 -11.75 9.12 9.49
N MET A 238 -10.96 8.20 8.92
CA MET A 238 -11.14 6.76 9.14
C MET A 238 -10.89 6.37 10.61
N PHE A 239 -10.07 7.13 11.33
CA PHE A 239 -9.84 7.02 12.76
C PHE A 239 -10.61 8.09 13.57
N TRP A 240 -11.78 8.56 13.08
CA TRP A 240 -12.56 9.60 13.77
C TRP A 240 -12.89 9.27 15.24
N PHE A 241 -12.93 7.98 15.58
CA PHE A 241 -13.19 7.47 16.93
C PHE A 241 -11.97 7.55 17.87
N LEU A 242 -10.79 7.98 17.39
CA LEU A 242 -9.58 8.23 18.17
C LEU A 242 -9.26 9.75 18.18
N PRO A 243 -9.97 10.56 18.99
CA PRO A 243 -9.88 12.03 18.98
C PRO A 243 -8.47 12.60 19.24
N TRP A 244 -7.54 11.83 19.82
CA TRP A 244 -6.17 12.29 20.09
C TRP A 244 -5.28 12.37 18.82
N LEU A 245 -5.53 11.54 17.80
CA LEU A 245 -4.71 11.47 16.58
C LEU A 245 -4.82 12.74 15.73
N ARG A 246 -6.01 13.35 15.67
CA ARG A 246 -6.25 14.64 15.00
C ARG A 246 -5.47 15.77 15.66
N ASN A 247 -5.53 15.86 16.99
CA ASN A 247 -4.89 16.96 17.73
C ASN A 247 -3.36 16.96 17.62
N VAL A 248 -2.74 15.78 17.46
CA VAL A 248 -1.28 15.68 17.33
C VAL A 248 -0.79 16.00 15.91
N LEU A 249 -1.56 15.65 14.87
CA LEU A 249 -1.17 15.85 13.47
C LEU A 249 -1.64 17.20 12.88
N SER A 250 -2.72 17.78 13.42
CA SER A 250 -3.29 19.06 12.96
C SER A 250 -2.53 20.31 13.43
N LEU A 251 -1.47 20.17 14.22
CA LEU A 251 -0.75 21.32 14.79
C LEU A 251 0.27 21.98 13.85
N GLU A 252 0.55 21.43 12.66
CA GLU A 252 1.58 22.00 11.77
C GLU A 252 1.08 22.44 10.37
N ILE A 253 -0.14 22.10 9.94
CA ILE A 253 -0.54 22.28 8.52
C ILE A 253 -1.62 23.36 8.31
N GLU A 254 -2.47 23.63 9.29
CA GLU A 254 -3.46 24.71 9.18
C GLU A 254 -2.91 25.96 9.87
N ALA A 255 -2.30 26.87 9.09
CA ALA A 255 -2.03 28.22 9.58
C ALA A 255 -3.35 28.85 10.04
N SER A 256 -3.40 29.29 11.30
CA SER A 256 -4.60 29.90 11.85
C SER A 256 -4.99 31.14 11.03
N LEU A 257 -6.28 31.51 10.99
CA LEU A 257 -6.73 32.76 10.36
C LEU A 257 -5.95 33.98 10.86
N GLU A 258 -5.56 33.96 12.13
CA GLU A 258 -4.76 35.02 12.75
C GLU A 258 -3.36 35.11 12.13
N ASP A 259 -2.71 33.97 11.88
CA ASP A 259 -1.38 33.91 11.24
C ASP A 259 -1.43 34.33 9.77
N ILE A 260 -2.51 33.95 9.06
CA ILE A 260 -2.75 34.35 7.67
C ILE A 260 -2.94 35.87 7.59
N THR A 261 -3.80 36.44 8.44
CA THR A 261 -4.04 37.89 8.48
C THR A 261 -2.80 38.66 8.94
N ARG A 262 -2.01 38.12 9.88
CA ARG A 262 -0.74 38.72 10.31
C ARG A 262 0.28 38.76 9.18
N SER A 263 0.49 37.64 8.49
CA SER A 263 1.44 37.52 7.37
C SER A 263 1.03 38.41 6.20
N TYR A 264 -0.27 38.49 5.89
CA TYR A 264 -0.80 39.42 4.90
C TYR A 264 -0.47 40.87 5.25
N ARG A 265 -0.68 41.30 6.50
CA ARG A 265 -0.37 42.68 6.91
C ARG A 265 1.11 43.02 6.75
N GLU A 266 2.01 42.11 7.09
CA GLU A 266 3.46 42.34 6.94
C GLU A 266 3.88 42.40 5.47
N LEU A 267 3.35 41.51 4.63
CA LEU A 267 3.61 41.53 3.19
C LEU A 267 2.99 42.75 2.51
N ALA A 268 1.76 43.14 2.90
CA ALA A 268 1.10 44.32 2.38
C ALA A 268 1.86 45.59 2.73
N LYS A 269 2.39 45.74 3.95
CA LYS A 269 3.26 46.86 4.32
C LYS A 269 4.53 46.93 3.47
N THR A 270 5.12 45.77 3.17
CA THR A 270 6.40 45.66 2.44
C THR A 270 6.23 45.94 0.94
N TRP A 271 5.10 45.54 0.36
CA TRP A 271 4.86 45.57 -1.08
C TRP A 271 3.82 46.59 -1.53
N HIS A 272 3.29 47.44 -0.63
CA HIS A 272 2.32 48.46 -1.01
C HIS A 272 2.93 49.44 -2.04
N PRO A 273 2.26 49.71 -3.17
CA PRO A 273 2.79 50.57 -4.23
C PRO A 273 3.09 52.01 -3.77
N ASP A 274 2.41 52.49 -2.72
CA ASP A 274 2.65 53.83 -2.15
C ASP A 274 3.96 53.94 -1.34
N HIS A 275 4.53 52.82 -0.88
CA HIS A 275 5.72 52.80 -0.02
C HIS A 275 6.89 52.05 -0.64
N ASN A 276 6.64 51.18 -1.63
CA ASN A 276 7.67 50.40 -2.31
C ASN A 276 7.91 50.94 -3.73
N PRO A 277 9.08 51.55 -4.00
CA PRO A 277 9.40 52.17 -5.30
C PRO A 277 9.75 51.16 -6.40
N SER A 278 9.72 49.86 -6.13
CA SER A 278 9.99 48.83 -7.13
C SER A 278 8.90 48.77 -8.19
N LYS A 279 9.29 48.62 -9.46
CA LYS A 279 8.36 48.43 -10.58
C LYS A 279 7.55 47.13 -10.47
N ASP A 280 8.03 46.17 -9.69
CA ASP A 280 7.36 44.88 -9.45
C ASP A 280 6.43 44.90 -8.23
N ALA A 281 6.39 46.00 -7.47
CA ALA A 281 5.65 46.07 -6.21
C ALA A 281 4.14 45.91 -6.42
N GLU A 282 3.59 46.59 -7.43
CA GLU A 282 2.17 46.49 -7.78
C GLU A 282 1.77 45.07 -8.18
N ALA A 283 2.56 44.42 -9.05
CA ALA A 283 2.31 43.05 -9.48
C ALA A 283 2.40 42.04 -8.32
N MET A 284 3.33 42.25 -7.39
CA MET A 284 3.47 41.41 -6.20
C MET A 284 2.32 41.64 -5.21
N PHE A 285 1.90 42.89 -5.03
CA PHE A 285 0.78 43.27 -4.15
C PHE A 285 -0.54 42.64 -4.61
N VAL A 286 -0.82 42.65 -5.92
CA VAL A 286 -2.00 41.98 -6.52
C VAL A 286 -1.97 40.48 -6.21
N LYS A 287 -0.83 39.80 -6.40
CA LYS A 287 -0.67 38.37 -6.11
C LYS A 287 -0.86 38.05 -4.62
N ILE A 288 -0.32 38.89 -3.73
CA ILE A 288 -0.49 38.75 -2.27
C ILE A 288 -1.97 38.86 -1.89
N ASN A 289 -2.69 39.81 -2.50
CA ASN A 289 -4.11 40.02 -2.23
C ASN A 289 -4.99 38.87 -2.76
N GLU A 290 -4.71 38.35 -3.96
CA GLU A 290 -5.38 37.17 -4.50
C GLU A 290 -5.18 35.93 -3.62
N ALA A 291 -3.94 35.69 -3.18
CA ALA A 291 -3.63 34.58 -2.28
C ALA A 291 -4.39 34.70 -0.95
N TYR A 292 -4.46 35.90 -0.37
CA TYR A 292 -5.20 36.16 0.87
C TYR A 292 -6.71 35.90 0.73
N GLU A 293 -7.33 36.35 -0.36
CA GLU A 293 -8.76 36.11 -0.66
C GLU A 293 -9.08 34.62 -0.82
N ILE A 294 -8.21 33.87 -1.51
CA ILE A 294 -8.37 32.42 -1.67
C ILE A 294 -8.30 31.71 -0.31
N LEU A 295 -7.34 32.08 0.54
CA LEU A 295 -7.17 31.51 1.87
C LEU A 295 -8.34 31.86 2.81
N LEU A 296 -8.87 33.09 2.74
CA LEU A 296 -10.06 33.52 3.48
C LEU A 296 -11.31 32.74 3.07
N ARG A 297 -11.50 32.51 1.76
CA ARG A 297 -12.63 31.71 1.26
C ARG A 297 -12.57 30.26 1.73
N ARG A 298 -11.37 29.69 1.86
CA ARG A 298 -11.15 28.32 2.35
C ARG A 298 -11.50 28.16 3.83
N HIS A 299 -11.35 29.22 4.63
CA HIS A 299 -11.66 29.24 6.06
C HIS A 299 -13.11 29.63 6.40
N LYS A 300 -13.86 30.25 5.48
CA LYS A 300 -15.30 30.50 5.70
C LYS A 300 -16.08 29.19 5.54
N PRO A 301 -16.85 28.74 6.55
CA PRO A 301 -17.68 27.55 6.39
C PRO A 301 -18.72 27.81 5.29
N GLN A 302 -18.72 26.96 4.25
CA GLN A 302 -19.78 26.99 3.24
C GLN A 302 -21.11 26.69 3.94
N ARG A 303 -21.94 27.72 4.14
CA ARG A 303 -23.35 27.53 4.48
C ARG A 303 -24.02 26.86 3.29
N PHE A 304 -24.17 25.55 3.35
CA PHE A 304 -25.11 24.82 2.51
C PHE A 304 -26.50 25.44 2.74
N LYS A 305 -27.10 25.97 1.67
CA LYS A 305 -28.54 26.27 1.59
C LYS A 305 -29.21 25.13 0.86
#